data_AF-A0A3S8ZPU2-F1
#
_entry.id   AF-A0A3S8ZPU2-F1
#
_cell.length_a   1.000
_cell.length_b   1.000
_cell.length_c   1.000
_cell.angle_alpha   90.00
_cell.angle_beta   90.00
_cell.angle_gamma   90.00
#
_symmetry.space_group_name_H-M   'P 1'
#
loop_
_entity.id
_entity.type
_entity.pdbx_description
1 polymer ?
#
loop_
_entity_poly.entity_id
_entity_poly.type
_entity_poly.pdbx_seq_one_letter_code
_entity_poly.pdbx_strand_id
1 'polypeptide(L)'
;MTVGDNKQAHRLIPEEIWAKHEGFLNKVGMSGQRDDAANGLLIPDSAQKARQMKKRFYHCGSHAGYSAVVNNQVQKIRDEYENGDISSTEAANKISALQDRLRTGLNVSGGKSPIRIR
;
A
#
# COMPACT_ATOMS: atom_id res chain seq x y z
N MET A 1 2.18 -13.71 -28.91
CA MET A 1 2.50 -13.48 -27.49
C MET A 1 1.64 -12.34 -27.01
N THR A 2 0.74 -12.59 -26.07
CA THR A 2 -0.04 -11.51 -25.44
C THR A 2 0.92 -10.75 -24.53
N VAL A 3 1.42 -9.61 -24.99
CA VAL A 3 2.20 -8.70 -24.17
C VAL A 3 1.23 -8.18 -23.11
N GLY A 4 1.45 -8.57 -21.85
CA GLY A 4 0.70 -8.02 -20.71
C GLY A 4 0.77 -6.49 -20.71
N ASP A 5 -0.14 -5.81 -20.02
CA ASP A 5 -0.20 -4.34 -20.05
C ASP A 5 1.01 -3.65 -19.38
N ASN A 6 1.98 -4.44 -18.92
CA ASN A 6 3.22 -4.09 -18.21
C ASN A 6 2.92 -3.34 -16.89
N LYS A 7 1.82 -3.71 -16.24
CA LYS A 7 1.46 -3.20 -14.92
C LYS A 7 1.26 -4.37 -13.96
N GLN A 8 1.48 -4.09 -12.68
CA GLN A 8 1.27 -5.05 -11.60
C GLN A 8 0.40 -4.43 -10.51
N ALA A 9 -0.46 -5.26 -9.93
CA ALA A 9 -1.19 -4.90 -8.72
C ALA A 9 -0.19 -4.81 -7.56
N HIS A 10 0.01 -3.61 -7.05
CA HIS A 10 0.79 -3.36 -5.85
C HIS A 10 -0.16 -3.26 -4.66
N ARG A 11 0.11 -4.04 -3.60
CA ARG A 11 -0.64 -3.93 -2.34
C ARG A 11 -0.10 -2.76 -1.53
N LEU A 12 -0.96 -1.82 -1.17
CA LEU A 12 -0.63 -0.61 -0.41
C LEU A 12 -0.20 -0.96 1.01
N ILE A 13 -0.97 -1.80 1.70
CA ILE A 13 -0.49 -2.51 2.87
C ILE A 13 0.05 -3.86 2.38
N PRO A 14 1.38 -4.11 2.46
CA PRO A 14 1.96 -5.35 1.99
C PRO A 14 1.38 -6.56 2.71
N GLU A 15 1.33 -7.70 2.03
CA GLU A 15 0.75 -8.94 2.55
C GLU A 15 1.37 -9.37 3.88
N GLU A 16 2.69 -9.25 4.02
CA GLU A 16 3.41 -9.55 5.27
C GLU A 16 2.99 -8.62 6.44
N ILE A 17 2.70 -7.35 6.15
CA ILE A 17 2.27 -6.38 7.17
C ILE A 17 0.81 -6.61 7.53
N TRP A 18 -0.03 -6.93 6.54
CA TRP A 18 -1.40 -7.32 6.78
C TRP A 18 -1.48 -8.56 7.68
N ALA A 19 -0.73 -9.61 7.36
CA ALA A 19 -0.68 -10.84 8.16
C ALA A 19 -0.17 -10.57 9.58
N LYS A 20 0.86 -9.74 9.74
CA LYS A 20 1.39 -9.36 11.06
C LYS A 20 0.37 -8.65 11.95
N HIS A 21 -0.55 -7.89 11.36
CA HIS A 21 -1.58 -7.12 12.09
C HIS A 21 -3.00 -7.66 11.91
N GLU A 22 -3.16 -8.88 11.40
CA GLU A 22 -4.46 -9.45 11.02
C GLU A 22 -5.45 -9.44 12.19
N GLY A 23 -5.02 -9.81 13.39
CA GLY A 23 -5.87 -9.80 14.57
C GLY A 23 -6.43 -8.41 14.91
N PHE A 24 -5.64 -7.36 14.73
CA PHE A 24 -6.09 -5.97 14.89
C PHE A 24 -7.02 -5.56 13.76
N LEU A 25 -6.62 -5.80 12.51
CA LEU A 25 -7.39 -5.44 11.32
C LEU A 25 -8.79 -6.10 11.33
N ASN A 26 -8.87 -7.37 11.75
CA ASN A 26 -10.14 -8.07 11.90
C ASN A 26 -11.04 -7.43 12.97
N LYS A 27 -10.48 -7.03 14.13
CA LYS A 27 -11.23 -6.37 15.20
C LYS A 27 -11.82 -5.02 14.78
N VAL A 28 -11.15 -4.31 13.87
CA VAL A 28 -11.62 -3.01 13.37
C VAL A 28 -12.43 -3.13 12.07
N GLY A 29 -12.87 -4.34 11.70
CA GLY A 29 -13.79 -4.55 10.58
C GLY A 29 -13.12 -4.59 9.19
N MET A 30 -11.79 -4.77 9.12
CA MET A 30 -11.03 -4.87 7.86
C MET A 30 -10.86 -6.33 7.38
N SER A 31 -11.53 -7.29 8.01
CA SER A 31 -11.41 -8.72 7.65
C SER A 31 -11.73 -8.95 6.17
N GLY A 32 -10.89 -9.73 5.49
CA GLY A 32 -11.03 -10.08 4.07
C GLY A 32 -10.59 -8.99 3.09
N GLN A 33 -10.26 -7.77 3.54
CA GLN A 33 -10.00 -6.64 2.64
C GLN A 33 -8.55 -6.54 2.13
N ARG A 34 -7.72 -7.56 2.40
CA ARG A 34 -6.29 -7.57 2.05
C ARG A 34 -6.06 -7.46 0.54
N ASP A 35 -6.87 -8.19 -0.22
CA ASP A 35 -6.76 -8.31 -1.68
C ASP A 35 -7.81 -7.46 -2.41
N ASP A 36 -8.56 -6.62 -1.67
CA ASP A 36 -9.56 -5.73 -2.24
C ASP A 36 -8.94 -4.55 -2.99
N ALA A 37 -9.73 -3.99 -3.90
CA ALA A 37 -9.34 -2.81 -4.67
C ALA A 37 -8.95 -1.60 -3.79
N ALA A 38 -9.47 -1.51 -2.56
CA ALA A 38 -9.08 -0.48 -1.59
C ALA A 38 -7.60 -0.59 -1.17
N ASN A 39 -7.09 -1.82 -1.05
CA ASN A 39 -5.68 -2.08 -0.73
C ASN A 39 -4.79 -2.24 -1.97
N GLY A 40 -5.33 -2.10 -3.18
CA GLY A 40 -4.61 -2.26 -4.44
C GLY A 40 -4.26 -0.94 -5.13
N LEU A 41 -3.16 -0.92 -5.89
CA LEU A 41 -2.85 0.10 -6.86
C LEU A 41 -2.12 -0.51 -8.07
N LEU A 42 -2.60 -0.22 -9.27
CA LEU A 42 -1.95 -0.66 -10.50
C LEU A 42 -0.76 0.24 -10.82
N ILE A 43 0.46 -0.30 -10.76
CA ILE A 43 1.72 0.43 -10.96
C ILE A 43 2.51 -0.18 -12.13
N PRO A 44 3.26 0.63 -12.90
CA PRO A 44 4.18 0.11 -13.92
C PRO A 44 5.16 -0.92 -13.34
N ASP A 45 5.38 -2.03 -14.04
CA ASP A 45 6.32 -3.08 -13.61
C ASP A 45 7.80 -2.78 -13.92
N SER A 46 8.05 -1.70 -14.66
CA SER A 46 9.35 -1.38 -15.23
C SER A 46 9.55 0.13 -15.35
N ALA A 47 10.81 0.55 -15.31
CA ALA A 47 11.17 1.95 -15.53
C ALA A 47 10.76 2.42 -16.94
N GLN A 48 10.81 1.53 -17.95
CA GLN A 48 10.36 1.86 -19.30
C GLN A 48 8.87 2.18 -19.33
N LYS A 49 8.04 1.34 -18.72
CA LYS A 49 6.59 1.58 -18.67
C LYS A 49 6.25 2.82 -17.84
N ALA A 50 6.94 3.05 -16.72
CA ALA A 50 6.77 4.27 -15.93
C ALA A 50 7.10 5.54 -16.73
N ARG A 51 8.17 5.54 -17.54
CA ARG A 51 8.46 6.64 -18.47
C ARG A 51 7.33 6.86 -19.48
N GLN A 52 6.84 5.80 -20.11
CA GLN A 52 5.73 5.88 -21.08
C GLN A 52 4.45 6.45 -20.43
N MET A 53 4.16 6.04 -19.20
CA MET A 53 2.99 6.49 -18.44
C MET A 53 3.20 7.81 -17.70
N LYS A 54 4.38 8.44 -17.82
CA LYS A 54 4.78 9.64 -17.06
C LYS A 54 4.59 9.47 -15.54
N LYS A 55 4.92 8.28 -15.02
CA LYS A 55 4.83 7.93 -13.60
C LYS A 55 6.21 8.00 -12.95
N ARG A 56 6.23 8.50 -11.72
CA ARG A 56 7.46 8.62 -10.93
C ARG A 56 7.94 7.28 -10.39
N PHE A 57 7.02 6.36 -10.07
CA PHE A 57 7.34 5.09 -9.43
C PHE A 57 7.02 3.89 -10.31
N TYR A 58 7.82 2.83 -10.14
CA TYR A 58 7.56 1.50 -10.72
C TYR A 58 7.89 0.42 -9.68
N HIS A 59 7.28 -0.75 -9.83
CA HIS A 59 7.43 -1.89 -8.94
C HIS A 59 8.16 -3.03 -9.65
N CYS A 60 9.17 -3.63 -9.00
CA CYS A 60 9.84 -4.82 -9.49
C CYS A 60 10.36 -5.58 -8.26
N GLY A 61 9.63 -6.60 -7.77
CA GLY A 61 10.06 -7.43 -6.65
C GLY A 61 9.95 -6.78 -5.26
N SER A 62 10.65 -7.35 -4.28
CA SER A 62 10.54 -6.96 -2.85
C SER A 62 10.99 -5.52 -2.57
N HIS A 63 10.39 -4.92 -1.54
CA HIS A 63 10.54 -3.51 -1.12
C HIS A 63 10.46 -3.39 0.41
N ALA A 64 11.48 -3.91 1.10
CA ALA A 64 11.53 -3.97 2.56
C ALA A 64 11.50 -2.58 3.23
N GLY A 65 12.04 -1.54 2.59
CA GLY A 65 12.00 -0.17 3.10
C GLY A 65 10.58 0.36 3.18
N TYR A 66 9.83 0.22 2.08
CA TYR A 66 8.39 0.52 2.03
C TYR A 66 7.62 -0.26 3.11
N SER A 67 7.81 -1.59 3.19
CA SER A 67 7.15 -2.42 4.18
C SER A 67 7.40 -1.96 5.63
N ALA A 68 8.63 -1.57 5.96
CA ALA A 68 8.97 -1.07 7.29
C ALA A 68 8.23 0.24 7.61
N VAL A 69 8.16 1.17 6.65
CA VAL A 69 7.41 2.43 6.82
C VAL A 69 5.92 2.15 7.01
N VAL A 70 5.32 1.29 6.19
CA VAL A 70 3.90 0.93 6.33
C VAL A 70 3.64 0.22 7.66
N ASN A 71 4.51 -0.70 8.08
CA ASN A 71 4.41 -1.38 9.37
C ASN A 71 4.33 -0.39 10.53
N ASN A 72 5.21 0.61 10.55
CA ASN A 72 5.26 1.58 11.65
C ASN A 72 3.98 2.42 11.71
N GLN A 73 3.38 2.75 10.56
CA GLN A 73 2.11 3.48 10.51
C GLN A 73 0.93 2.63 10.98
N VAL A 74 0.84 1.36 10.54
CA VAL A 74 -0.20 0.43 11.00
C VAL A 74 -0.06 0.15 12.50
N GLN A 75 1.17 -0.07 12.96
CA GLN A 75 1.44 -0.31 14.38
C GLN A 75 1.00 0.87 15.24
N LYS A 76 1.28 2.12 14.82
CA LYS A 76 0.81 3.29 15.56
C LYS A 76 -0.72 3.34 15.71
N ILE A 77 -1.46 3.06 14.64
CA ILE A 77 -2.94 3.04 14.69
C ILE A 77 -3.42 1.91 15.60
N ARG A 78 -2.77 0.74 15.54
CA ARG A 78 -3.05 -0.38 16.42
C ARG A 78 -2.84 -0.02 17.88
N ASP A 79 -1.71 0.62 18.22
CA ASP A 79 -1.39 0.99 19.59
C ASP A 79 -2.42 2.00 20.15
N GLU A 80 -2.81 3.01 19.35
CA GLU A 80 -3.88 3.95 19.71
C GLU A 80 -5.22 3.23 20.00
N TYR A 81 -5.57 2.20 19.20
CA TYR A 81 -6.79 1.42 19.42
C TYR A 81 -6.69 0.52 20.66
N GLU A 82 -5.56 -0.18 20.85
CA GLU A 82 -5.36 -1.09 21.98
C GLU A 82 -5.27 -0.34 23.32
N ASN A 83 -4.83 0.92 23.31
CA ASN A 83 -4.85 1.81 24.47
C ASN A 83 -6.25 2.40 24.76
N GLY A 84 -7.20 2.25 23.84
CA GLY A 84 -8.54 2.86 23.95
C GLY A 84 -8.59 4.34 23.61
N ASP A 85 -7.54 4.90 23.00
CA ASP A 85 -7.49 6.31 22.58
C ASP A 85 -8.41 6.58 21.37
N ILE A 86 -8.70 5.54 20.59
CA ILE A 86 -9.60 5.59 19.44
C ILE A 86 -10.55 4.38 19.43
N SER A 87 -11.76 4.59 18.93
CA SER A 87 -12.73 3.51 18.67
C SER A 87 -12.31 2.63 17.49
N SER A 88 -12.98 1.47 17.34
CA SER A 88 -12.79 0.61 16.17
C SER A 88 -13.12 1.32 14.85
N THR A 89 -14.16 2.15 14.83
CA THR A 89 -14.55 2.96 13.66
C THR A 89 -13.47 3.99 13.31
N GLU A 90 -12.88 4.66 14.30
CA GLU A 90 -11.79 5.61 14.08
C GLU A 90 -10.52 4.90 13.59
N ALA A 91 -10.19 3.75 14.16
CA ALA A 91 -9.06 2.93 13.69
C ALA A 91 -9.25 2.48 12.23
N ALA A 92 -10.45 2.00 11.88
CA ALA A 92 -10.83 1.65 10.51
C ALA A 92 -10.64 2.85 9.56
N ASN A 93 -11.18 4.02 9.92
CA ASN A 93 -11.03 5.24 9.13
C ASN A 93 -9.56 5.65 8.96
N LYS A 94 -8.72 5.49 10.00
CA LYS A 94 -7.28 5.78 9.92
C LYS A 94 -6.54 4.82 8.99
N ILE A 95 -6.92 3.54 8.96
CA ILE A 95 -6.36 2.56 8.02
C ILE A 95 -6.76 2.89 6.58
N SER A 96 -8.03 3.21 6.31
CA SER A 96 -8.47 3.65 4.98
C SER A 96 -7.73 4.92 4.55
N ALA A 97 -7.61 5.90 5.45
CA ALA A 97 -6.84 7.12 5.19
C ALA A 97 -5.34 6.87 4.97
N LEU A 98 -4.77 5.82 5.58
CA LEU A 98 -3.39 5.39 5.31
C LEU A 98 -3.29 4.81 3.89
N GLN A 99 -4.20 3.93 3.47
CA GLN A 99 -4.24 3.39 2.11
C GLN A 99 -4.34 4.52 1.08
N ASP A 100 -5.20 5.51 1.28
CA ASP A 100 -5.35 6.66 0.38
C ASP A 100 -4.07 7.51 0.30
N ARG A 101 -3.40 7.74 1.42
CA ARG A 101 -2.11 8.46 1.46
C ARG A 101 -1.02 7.69 0.71
N LEU A 102 -0.91 6.38 0.93
CA LEU A 102 0.05 5.51 0.23
C LEU A 102 -0.24 5.50 -1.27
N ARG A 103 -1.50 5.38 -1.66
CA ARG A 103 -1.95 5.43 -3.04
C ARG A 103 -1.55 6.74 -3.71
N THR A 104 -1.84 7.87 -3.07
CA THR A 104 -1.49 9.20 -3.59
C THR A 104 0.02 9.35 -3.72
N GLY A 105 0.79 8.93 -2.72
CA GLY A 105 2.25 9.00 -2.73
C GLY A 105 2.90 8.15 -3.82
N LEU A 106 2.31 7.00 -4.17
CA LEU A 106 2.80 6.12 -5.23
C LEU A 106 2.28 6.49 -6.62
N ASN A 107 1.10 7.12 -6.71
CA ASN A 107 0.47 7.49 -7.99
C ASN A 107 0.92 8.87 -8.51
N VAL A 108 2.12 9.30 -8.13
CA VAL A 108 2.67 10.60 -8.52
C VAL A 108 3.14 10.58 -9.98
N SER A 109 2.71 11.57 -10.74
CA SER A 109 3.25 11.83 -12.08
C SER A 109 4.70 12.29 -11.99
N GLY A 110 5.56 11.76 -12.86
CA GLY A 110 7.00 12.03 -12.83
C GLY A 110 7.67 11.75 -14.17
N GLY A 111 8.62 12.62 -14.53
CA GLY A 111 9.34 12.62 -15.80
C GLY A 111 10.47 11.60 -15.91
N LYS A 112 11.39 11.86 -16.86
CA LYS A 112 12.32 10.94 -17.57
C LYS A 112 13.11 9.90 -16.73
N SER A 113 13.17 10.02 -15.41
CA SER A 113 13.91 9.12 -14.51
C SER A 113 13.03 8.53 -13.39
N PRO A 114 12.28 7.44 -13.67
CA PRO A 114 11.47 6.76 -12.65
C PRO A 114 12.30 6.09 -11.57
N ILE A 115 11.72 6.01 -10.38
CA ILE A 115 12.31 5.45 -9.16
C ILE A 115 11.64 4.10 -8.85
N ARG A 116 12.43 3.07 -8.56
CA ARG A 116 11.92 1.77 -8.09
C ARG A 116 11.45 1.91 -6.65
N ILE A 117 10.28 1.36 -6.32
CA ILE A 117 9.86 1.20 -4.91
C ILE A 117 10.85 0.25 -4.22
N ARG A 118 11.43 0.68 -3.10
CA ARG A 118 12.44 -0.05 -2.31
C ARG A 118 12.00 -0.21 -0.87
#